data_AF-A0A965VK68-F1
#
_entry.id   AF-A0A965VK68-F1
#
_cell.length_a   1.000
_cell.length_b   1.000
_cell.length_c   1.000
_cell.angle_alpha   90.00
_cell.angle_beta   90.00
_cell.angle_gamma   90.00
#
_symmetry.space_group_name_H-M   'P 1'
#
loop_
_entity.id
_entity.type
_entity.pdbx_description
1 polymer ?
#
loop_
_entity_poly.entity_id
_entity_poly.type
_entity_poly.pdbx_seq_one_letter_code
_entity_poly.pdbx_strand_id
1 'polypeptide(L)'
;MTNTSDPAEARAIETVAPSRTDQFYWEIVSVSNIAHGWVLTWAHKAIFKNIIENPSYTHFMYTEDDLALTAHNFRYWLFHREILKPYGLYPSFIRVEWNGTAKAWTCSDVVQHIDLEVSPKLFVPDGAHHYVNAPQPYQGLYLYDRELMLEHYNAFGVFEPDYVGVPERANLALTFENVPKGFTSRNILNYSDKYKLLNYDSFVHHLPNTFADNPEAQGGKLSVVELIR
;
A
#
# COMPACT_ATOMS: atom_id res chain seq x y z
N MET A 1 0.50 -12.88 9.53
CA MET A 1 1.36 -14.06 9.30
C MET A 1 2.63 -13.87 10.10
N THR A 2 3.32 -14.94 10.46
CA THR A 2 4.61 -14.88 11.17
C THR A 2 5.51 -16.01 10.71
N ASN A 3 6.83 -15.88 10.87
CA ASN A 3 7.78 -16.98 10.71
C ASN A 3 8.18 -17.61 12.05
N THR A 4 7.61 -17.15 13.18
CA THR A 4 7.91 -17.75 14.49
C THR A 4 7.24 -19.11 14.65
N SER A 5 8.02 -20.05 15.19
CA SER A 5 7.54 -21.32 15.72
C SER A 5 7.52 -21.36 17.25
N ASP A 6 7.91 -20.26 17.92
CA ASP A 6 7.89 -20.16 19.37
C ASP A 6 6.47 -19.87 19.90
N PRO A 7 5.89 -20.77 20.72
CA PRO A 7 4.58 -20.54 21.33
C PRO A 7 4.52 -19.29 22.22
N ALA A 8 5.63 -18.82 22.79
CA ALA A 8 5.68 -17.58 23.58
C ALA A 8 5.47 -16.35 22.69
N GLU A 9 6.14 -16.30 21.53
CA GLU A 9 5.99 -15.21 20.57
C GLU A 9 4.59 -15.20 19.93
N ALA A 10 4.05 -16.39 19.59
CA ALA A 10 2.68 -16.50 19.11
C ALA A 10 1.68 -15.93 20.13
N ARG A 11 1.82 -16.27 21.42
CA ARG A 11 0.98 -15.71 22.49
C ARG A 11 1.12 -14.20 22.62
N ALA A 12 2.30 -13.63 22.41
CA ALA A 12 2.49 -12.18 22.45
C ALA A 12 1.73 -11.46 21.31
N ILE A 13 1.58 -12.09 20.14
CA ILE A 13 0.74 -11.56 19.07
C ILE A 13 -0.74 -11.63 19.47
N GLU A 14 -1.17 -12.75 20.09
CA GLU A 14 -2.56 -12.91 20.53
C GLU A 14 -2.99 -11.88 21.57
N THR A 15 -2.10 -11.45 22.47
CA THR A 15 -2.43 -10.50 23.54
C THR A 15 -2.69 -9.08 23.05
N VAL A 16 -2.16 -8.71 21.89
CA VAL A 16 -2.38 -7.39 21.27
C VAL A 16 -3.45 -7.41 20.18
N ALA A 17 -3.86 -8.61 19.75
CA ALA A 17 -4.87 -8.76 18.73
C ALA A 17 -6.27 -8.41 19.26
N PRO A 18 -7.12 -7.76 18.45
CA PRO A 18 -8.49 -7.43 18.85
C PRO A 18 -9.30 -8.69 19.14
N SER A 19 -10.30 -8.59 20.01
CA SER A 19 -11.18 -9.72 20.32
C SER A 19 -11.92 -10.20 19.08
N ARG A 20 -11.99 -11.53 18.91
CA ARG A 20 -12.80 -12.15 17.85
C ARG A 20 -14.29 -11.95 18.15
N THR A 21 -15.07 -11.72 17.11
CA THR A 21 -16.53 -11.57 17.14
C THR A 21 -17.13 -12.29 15.94
N ASP A 22 -18.46 -12.36 15.87
CA ASP A 22 -19.15 -12.91 14.69
C ASP A 22 -18.90 -12.10 13.40
N GLN A 23 -18.46 -10.85 13.53
CA GLN A 23 -18.19 -9.94 12.41
C GLN A 23 -16.70 -9.72 12.16
N PHE A 24 -15.83 -10.20 13.06
CA PHE A 24 -14.40 -9.98 12.99
C PHE A 24 -13.65 -11.19 13.52
N TYR A 25 -12.95 -11.88 12.63
CA TYR A 25 -12.14 -13.05 12.94
C TYR A 25 -10.72 -12.83 12.44
N TRP A 26 -9.75 -13.45 13.12
CA TRP A 26 -8.36 -13.50 12.69
C TRP A 26 -7.73 -14.79 13.18
N GLU A 27 -6.65 -15.18 12.51
CA GLU A 27 -5.80 -16.30 12.88
C GLU A 27 -4.32 -15.95 12.71
N ILE A 28 -3.47 -16.58 13.51
CA ILE A 28 -2.02 -16.52 13.32
C ILE A 28 -1.63 -17.66 12.40
N VAL A 29 -1.22 -17.32 11.18
CA VAL A 29 -0.62 -18.26 10.24
C VAL A 29 0.89 -18.22 10.41
N SER A 30 1.48 -19.28 10.95
CA SER A 30 2.94 -19.47 11.01
C SER A 30 3.44 -20.14 9.74
N VAL A 31 4.46 -19.54 9.12
CA VAL A 31 5.07 -20.00 7.87
C VAL A 31 6.48 -20.50 8.18
N SER A 32 6.61 -21.83 8.26
CA SER A 32 7.88 -22.51 8.52
C SER A 32 8.68 -22.79 7.25
N ASN A 33 9.96 -23.17 7.39
CA ASN A 33 10.85 -23.61 6.31
C ASN A 33 11.11 -22.55 5.22
N ILE A 34 11.03 -21.27 5.57
CA ILE A 34 11.46 -20.19 4.69
C ILE A 34 12.98 -20.00 4.79
N ALA A 35 13.64 -19.78 3.65
CA ALA A 35 15.10 -19.61 3.61
C ALA A 35 15.57 -18.35 4.35
N HIS A 36 14.73 -17.33 4.43
CA HIS A 36 15.00 -16.07 5.12
C HIS A 36 13.69 -15.39 5.55
N GLY A 37 13.71 -14.58 6.61
CA GLY A 37 12.53 -13.85 7.11
C GLY A 37 11.86 -12.95 6.07
N TRP A 38 12.64 -12.36 5.15
CA TRP A 38 12.13 -11.52 4.07
C TRP A 38 11.21 -12.25 3.09
N VAL A 39 11.29 -13.57 3.01
CA VAL A 39 10.39 -14.39 2.16
C VAL A 39 8.97 -14.45 2.75
N LEU A 40 8.79 -14.13 4.04
CA LEU A 40 7.47 -14.10 4.68
C LEU A 40 6.50 -13.15 3.95
N THR A 41 7.01 -12.05 3.42
CA THR A 41 6.24 -11.08 2.63
C THR A 41 5.60 -11.71 1.39
N TRP A 42 6.05 -12.87 0.91
CA TRP A 42 5.45 -13.59 -0.22
C TRP A 42 4.39 -14.61 0.20
N ALA A 43 4.33 -14.98 1.47
CA ALA A 43 3.46 -16.06 1.95
C ALA A 43 1.98 -15.74 1.82
N HIS A 44 1.59 -14.46 1.82
CA HIS A 44 0.20 -14.03 1.65
C HIS A 44 -0.40 -14.51 0.32
N LYS A 45 0.43 -14.73 -0.71
CA LYS A 45 -0.02 -15.14 -2.04
C LYS A 45 -0.69 -16.51 -2.02
N ALA A 46 -0.08 -17.46 -1.29
CA ALA A 46 -0.65 -18.80 -1.09
C ALA A 46 -1.94 -18.76 -0.27
N ILE A 47 -2.03 -17.83 0.69
CA ILE A 47 -3.24 -17.63 1.49
C ILE A 47 -4.38 -17.09 0.61
N PHE A 48 -4.14 -16.02 -0.15
CA PHE A 48 -5.17 -15.45 -1.01
C PHE A 48 -5.65 -16.41 -2.10
N LYS A 49 -4.80 -17.32 -2.59
CA LYS A 49 -5.21 -18.38 -3.52
C LYS A 49 -6.37 -19.22 -2.97
N ASN A 50 -6.39 -19.51 -1.68
CA ASN A 50 -7.48 -20.28 -1.07
C ASN A 50 -8.70 -19.39 -0.76
N ILE A 51 -8.47 -18.14 -0.37
CA ILE A 51 -9.55 -17.21 0.02
C ILE A 51 -10.34 -16.74 -1.20
N ILE A 52 -9.67 -16.47 -2.34
CA ILE A 52 -10.32 -15.94 -3.54
C ILE A 52 -11.36 -16.90 -4.12
N GLU A 53 -11.26 -18.21 -3.87
CA GLU A 53 -12.25 -19.19 -4.32
C GLU A 53 -13.62 -18.98 -3.63
N ASN A 54 -13.64 -18.44 -2.41
CA ASN A 54 -14.89 -18.16 -1.71
C ASN A 54 -15.50 -16.82 -2.21
N PRO A 55 -16.72 -16.84 -2.78
CA PRO A 55 -17.37 -15.64 -3.31
C PRO A 55 -17.88 -14.67 -2.22
N SER A 56 -17.94 -15.07 -0.95
CA SER A 56 -18.36 -14.17 0.13
C SER A 56 -17.35 -13.05 0.41
N TYR A 57 -16.08 -13.24 0.03
CA TYR A 57 -15.06 -12.20 0.12
C TYR A 57 -15.09 -11.27 -1.09
N THR A 58 -15.33 -9.99 -0.83
CA THR A 58 -15.46 -8.95 -1.86
C THR A 58 -14.20 -8.11 -2.02
N HIS A 59 -13.41 -7.99 -0.95
CA HIS A 59 -12.20 -7.17 -0.90
C HIS A 59 -11.07 -7.94 -0.22
N PHE A 60 -9.84 -7.65 -0.63
CA PHE A 60 -8.63 -8.35 -0.22
C PHE A 60 -7.55 -7.32 0.08
N MET A 61 -6.87 -7.50 1.20
CA MET A 61 -5.90 -6.52 1.66
C MET A 61 -4.68 -7.20 2.25
N TYR A 62 -3.51 -6.79 1.78
CA TYR A 62 -2.23 -7.10 2.39
C TYR A 62 -1.64 -5.82 2.96
N THR A 63 -1.05 -5.90 4.15
CA THR A 63 -0.35 -4.80 4.80
C THR A 63 0.81 -5.34 5.64
N GLU A 64 1.87 -4.55 5.75
CA GLU A 64 2.90 -4.70 6.79
C GLU A 64 2.32 -4.36 8.17
N ASP A 65 2.97 -4.83 9.23
CA ASP A 65 2.52 -4.71 10.63
C ASP A 65 2.79 -3.34 11.26
N ASP A 66 3.58 -2.51 10.60
CA ASP A 66 3.99 -1.17 11.01
C ASP A 66 3.19 -0.04 10.31
N LEU A 67 2.09 -0.39 9.63
CA LEU A 67 1.24 0.55 8.92
C LEU A 67 -0.12 0.74 9.61
N ALA A 68 -0.46 1.99 9.93
CA ALA A 68 -1.77 2.36 10.46
C ALA A 68 -2.75 2.73 9.33
N LEU A 69 -3.53 1.74 8.91
CA LEU A 69 -4.67 1.93 8.01
C LEU A 69 -5.95 2.22 8.80
N THR A 70 -6.72 3.20 8.36
CA THR A 70 -7.97 3.63 9.00
C THR A 70 -9.19 3.40 8.11
N ALA A 71 -10.39 3.56 8.68
CA ALA A 71 -11.63 3.55 7.92
C ALA A 71 -11.68 4.67 6.86
N HIS A 72 -10.96 5.77 7.05
CA HIS A 72 -10.84 6.84 6.06
C HIS A 72 -10.08 6.37 4.83
N ASN A 73 -8.94 5.71 5.02
CA ASN A 73 -8.14 5.13 3.93
C ASN A 73 -8.96 4.12 3.11
N PHE A 74 -9.73 3.27 3.79
CA PHE A 74 -10.58 2.28 3.12
C PHE A 74 -11.69 2.94 2.29
N ARG A 75 -12.39 3.94 2.84
CA ARG A 75 -13.44 4.67 2.11
C ARG A 75 -12.89 5.45 0.92
N TYR A 76 -11.72 6.08 1.09
CA TYR A 76 -10.98 6.72 0.00
C TYR A 76 -10.75 5.74 -1.14
N TRP A 77 -10.21 4.56 -0.83
CA TRP A 77 -9.91 3.57 -1.85
C TRP A 77 -11.20 3.10 -2.56
N LEU A 78 -12.25 2.75 -1.82
CA LEU A 78 -13.52 2.32 -2.42
C LEU A 78 -14.11 3.37 -3.36
N PHE A 79 -14.15 4.64 -2.91
CA PHE A 79 -14.71 5.72 -3.70
C PHE A 79 -13.92 5.96 -4.99
N HIS A 80 -12.60 6.11 -4.89
CA HIS A 80 -11.78 6.40 -6.06
C HIS A 80 -11.57 5.18 -6.96
N ARG A 81 -11.73 3.95 -6.44
CA ARG A 81 -11.68 2.72 -7.25
C ARG A 81 -12.76 2.74 -8.33
N GLU A 82 -14.00 3.09 -7.98
CA GLU A 82 -15.10 3.16 -8.94
C GLU A 82 -14.84 4.20 -10.05
N ILE A 83 -14.23 5.33 -9.70
CA ILE A 83 -13.86 6.39 -10.66
C ILE A 83 -12.74 5.93 -11.59
N LEU A 84 -11.72 5.26 -11.06
CA LEU A 84 -10.51 4.89 -11.81
C LEU A 84 -10.67 3.62 -12.65
N LYS A 85 -11.69 2.81 -12.36
CA LYS A 85 -11.94 1.52 -13.01
C LYS A 85 -12.01 1.58 -14.54
N PRO A 86 -12.74 2.52 -15.18
CA PRO A 86 -12.79 2.62 -16.64
C PRO A 86 -11.44 2.94 -17.30
N TYR A 87 -10.48 3.48 -16.54
CA TYR A 87 -9.15 3.86 -17.02
C TYR A 87 -8.10 2.76 -16.82
N GLY A 88 -8.50 1.63 -16.22
CA GLY A 88 -7.56 0.57 -15.86
C GLY A 88 -6.57 0.97 -14.76
N LEU A 89 -6.85 2.02 -13.98
CA LEU A 89 -6.03 2.48 -12.86
C LEU A 89 -6.71 2.12 -11.52
N TYR A 90 -5.98 2.26 -10.41
CA TYR A 90 -6.54 2.12 -9.06
C TYR A 90 -5.92 3.12 -8.07
N PRO A 91 -6.61 3.42 -6.95
CA PRO A 91 -6.13 4.41 -5.98
C PRO A 91 -4.85 3.93 -5.31
N SER A 92 -3.87 4.83 -5.18
CA SER A 92 -2.66 4.62 -4.39
C SER A 92 -2.78 5.21 -3.00
N PHE A 93 -1.94 4.72 -2.10
CA PHE A 93 -1.59 5.36 -0.83
C PHE A 93 -0.18 5.95 -0.87
N ILE A 94 0.13 6.82 0.09
CA ILE A 94 1.48 7.26 0.43
C ILE A 94 1.75 6.93 1.89
N ARG A 95 2.93 6.37 2.19
CA ARG A 95 3.39 6.25 3.58
C ARG A 95 3.94 7.57 4.10
N VAL A 96 3.42 7.97 5.25
CA VAL A 96 3.78 9.22 5.92
C VAL A 96 4.24 8.95 7.33
N GLU A 97 5.05 9.85 7.86
CA GLU A 97 5.56 9.82 9.22
C GLU A 97 5.42 11.18 9.89
N TRP A 98 5.26 11.16 11.20
CA TRP A 98 5.24 12.37 11.98
C TRP A 98 6.67 12.79 12.32
N ASN A 99 7.11 13.92 11.78
CA ASN A 99 8.38 14.52 12.15
C ASN A 99 8.23 15.33 13.44
N GLY A 100 8.78 14.82 14.54
CA GLY A 100 8.67 15.45 15.85
C GLY A 100 9.35 16.82 15.97
N THR A 101 10.36 17.09 15.14
CA THR A 101 11.12 18.36 15.11
C THR A 101 10.41 19.41 14.27
N ALA A 102 10.02 19.05 13.05
CA ALA A 102 9.32 19.95 12.12
C ALA A 102 7.84 20.15 12.48
N LYS A 103 7.28 19.31 13.36
CA LYS A 103 5.85 19.28 13.71
C LYS A 103 4.96 19.14 12.47
N ALA A 104 5.35 18.26 11.57
CA ALA A 104 4.68 18.06 10.29
C ALA A 104 4.67 16.58 9.89
N TRP A 105 3.67 16.21 9.11
CA TRP A 105 3.67 14.95 8.38
C TRP A 105 4.63 15.05 7.19
N THR A 106 5.51 14.08 7.05
CA THR A 106 6.48 13.97 5.96
C THR A 106 6.34 12.64 5.23
N CYS A 107 6.73 12.61 3.96
CA CYS A 107 6.64 11.40 3.15
C CYS A 107 7.84 10.48 3.39
N SER A 108 7.58 9.19 3.67
CA SER A 108 8.62 8.19 3.92
C SER A 108 9.35 7.80 2.64
N ASP A 109 8.59 7.54 1.56
CA ASP A 109 9.12 6.95 0.33
C ASP A 109 9.36 7.97 -0.80
N VAL A 110 8.51 8.99 -0.91
CA VAL A 110 8.64 9.99 -1.98
C VAL A 110 9.60 11.09 -1.53
N VAL A 111 10.86 10.95 -1.94
CA VAL A 111 11.97 11.86 -1.58
C VAL A 111 12.14 13.06 -2.54
N GLN A 112 11.33 13.13 -3.59
CA GLN A 112 11.33 14.22 -4.57
C GLN A 112 9.90 14.73 -4.77
N HIS A 113 9.77 15.98 -5.17
CA HIS A 113 8.46 16.57 -5.44
C HIS A 113 7.77 15.86 -6.62
N ILE A 114 6.46 15.71 -6.52
CA ILE A 114 5.61 15.32 -7.64
C ILE A 114 5.40 16.55 -8.51
N ASP A 115 6.15 16.65 -9.59
CA ASP A 115 6.09 17.76 -10.54
C ASP A 115 4.93 17.55 -11.53
N LEU A 116 3.89 18.37 -11.40
CA LEU A 116 2.70 18.29 -12.22
C LEU A 116 2.94 18.61 -13.70
N GLU A 117 4.08 19.17 -14.11
CA GLU A 117 4.33 19.39 -15.54
C GLU A 117 4.79 18.09 -16.22
N VAL A 118 5.55 17.26 -15.50
CA VAL A 118 6.19 16.06 -16.09
C VAL A 118 5.55 14.75 -15.63
N SER A 119 4.91 14.71 -14.47
CA SER A 119 4.27 13.49 -13.97
C SER A 119 3.04 13.13 -14.82
N PRO A 120 2.82 11.83 -15.12
CA PRO A 120 1.56 11.37 -15.69
C PRO A 120 0.37 11.77 -14.82
N LYS A 121 -0.68 12.24 -15.47
CA LYS A 121 -1.89 12.74 -14.82
C LYS A 121 -3.14 12.20 -15.50
N LEU A 122 -4.20 12.07 -14.71
CA LEU A 122 -5.55 11.84 -15.21
C LEU A 122 -6.45 13.00 -14.75
N PHE A 123 -7.13 13.61 -15.70
CA PHE A 123 -8.24 14.53 -15.45
C PHE A 123 -9.54 13.81 -15.80
N VAL A 124 -10.38 13.54 -14.81
CA VAL A 124 -11.66 12.88 -15.04
C VAL A 124 -12.65 13.87 -15.66
N PRO A 125 -13.48 13.46 -16.63
CA PRO A 125 -14.46 14.34 -17.29
C PRO A 125 -15.50 14.99 -16.37
N ASP A 126 -15.61 14.55 -15.11
CA ASP A 126 -16.44 15.21 -14.11
C ASP A 126 -15.92 16.59 -13.67
N GLY A 127 -14.67 16.93 -14.02
CA GLY A 127 -14.03 18.19 -13.69
C GLY A 127 -13.72 18.37 -12.20
N ALA A 128 -13.94 17.34 -11.37
CA ALA A 128 -13.77 17.38 -9.93
C ALA A 128 -12.60 16.51 -9.45
N HIS A 129 -12.30 15.42 -10.15
CA HIS A 129 -11.30 14.46 -9.72
C HIS A 129 -10.07 14.44 -10.61
N HIS A 130 -8.93 14.80 -10.04
CA HIS A 130 -7.63 14.76 -10.71
C HIS A 130 -6.69 13.81 -9.99
N TYR A 131 -5.84 13.16 -10.76
CA TYR A 131 -4.91 12.16 -10.25
C TYR A 131 -3.53 12.30 -10.86
N VAL A 132 -2.50 11.89 -10.13
CA VAL A 132 -1.10 11.96 -10.54
C VAL A 132 -0.31 10.72 -10.09
N ASN A 133 0.59 10.20 -10.94
CA ASN A 133 1.52 9.15 -10.50
C ASN A 133 2.60 9.77 -9.60
N ALA A 134 2.89 9.10 -8.49
CA ALA A 134 4.10 9.40 -7.73
C ALA A 134 5.35 8.91 -8.48
N PRO A 135 6.51 9.59 -8.35
CA PRO A 135 7.76 9.12 -8.93
C PRO A 135 8.22 7.79 -8.31
N GLN A 136 7.84 7.54 -7.05
CA GLN A 136 8.10 6.29 -6.34
C GLN A 136 6.76 5.77 -5.79
N PRO A 137 6.10 4.83 -6.50
CA PRO A 137 4.74 4.39 -6.17
C PRO A 137 4.67 3.30 -5.09
N TYR A 138 5.72 3.15 -4.27
CA TYR A 138 5.73 2.17 -3.18
C TYR A 138 4.77 2.58 -2.06
N GLN A 139 4.08 1.60 -1.47
CA GLN A 139 3.04 1.84 -0.45
C GLN A 139 3.05 0.82 0.71
N GLY A 140 3.86 -0.23 0.67
CA GLY A 140 3.94 -1.26 1.74
C GLY A 140 2.64 -2.07 1.96
N LEU A 141 1.63 -1.87 1.12
CA LEU A 141 0.31 -2.50 1.23
C LEU A 141 -0.39 -2.53 -0.12
N TYR A 142 -1.44 -3.34 -0.24
CA TYR A 142 -2.42 -3.18 -1.32
C TYR A 142 -3.81 -3.51 -0.81
N LEU A 143 -4.81 -2.85 -1.40
CA LEU A 143 -6.22 -3.15 -1.24
C LEU A 143 -6.80 -3.40 -2.62
N TYR A 144 -7.52 -4.50 -2.78
CA TYR A 144 -8.13 -4.92 -4.03
C TYR A 144 -9.59 -5.27 -3.84
N ASP A 145 -10.38 -4.94 -4.86
CA ASP A 145 -11.67 -5.59 -5.11
C ASP A 145 -11.41 -6.99 -5.71
N ARG A 146 -12.48 -7.76 -5.90
CA ARG A 146 -12.36 -9.10 -6.47
C ARG A 146 -11.77 -9.12 -7.88
N GLU A 147 -12.01 -8.10 -8.69
CA GLU A 147 -11.47 -8.00 -10.05
C GLU A 147 -9.95 -7.87 -10.04
N LEU A 148 -9.43 -6.91 -9.27
CA LEU A 148 -7.98 -6.72 -9.12
C LEU A 148 -7.34 -7.92 -8.43
N MET A 149 -8.00 -8.55 -7.45
CA MET A 149 -7.46 -9.74 -6.80
C MET A 149 -7.37 -10.93 -7.77
N LEU A 150 -8.35 -11.12 -8.66
CA LEU A 150 -8.28 -12.16 -9.69
C LEU A 150 -7.18 -11.87 -10.72
N GLU A 151 -6.98 -10.61 -11.08
CA GLU A 151 -5.86 -10.22 -11.95
C GLU A 151 -4.52 -10.47 -11.27
N HIS A 152 -4.36 -10.02 -10.03
CA HIS A 152 -3.18 -10.30 -9.21
C HIS A 152 -2.93 -11.80 -9.09
N TYR A 153 -4.01 -12.59 -8.96
CA TYR A 153 -3.96 -14.03 -8.95
C TYR A 153 -3.37 -14.63 -10.23
N ASN A 154 -3.83 -14.16 -11.39
CA ASN A 154 -3.36 -14.67 -12.67
C ASN A 154 -1.95 -14.18 -13.02
N ALA A 155 -1.52 -13.04 -12.48
CA ALA A 155 -0.17 -12.52 -12.63
C ALA A 155 0.89 -13.24 -11.76
N PHE A 156 0.48 -14.15 -10.86
CA PHE A 156 1.39 -14.77 -9.87
C PHE A 156 2.57 -15.56 -10.43
N GLY A 157 2.57 -15.92 -11.72
CA GLY A 157 3.63 -16.72 -12.34
C GLY A 157 4.92 -15.97 -12.72
N VAL A 158 5.03 -14.67 -12.46
CA VAL A 158 6.08 -13.83 -13.10
C VAL A 158 7.35 -13.62 -12.25
N PHE A 159 7.34 -13.91 -10.93
CA PHE A 159 8.51 -13.65 -10.09
C PHE A 159 8.85 -14.80 -9.14
N GLU A 160 9.84 -15.60 -9.52
CA GLU A 160 10.64 -16.37 -8.57
C GLU A 160 11.62 -15.41 -7.87
N PRO A 161 11.77 -15.46 -6.54
CA PRO A 161 12.64 -14.54 -5.83
C PRO A 161 14.12 -14.88 -6.06
N ASP A 162 14.76 -14.16 -6.98
CA ASP A 162 16.20 -13.92 -6.88
C ASP A 162 16.46 -13.00 -5.66
N TYR A 163 17.45 -13.36 -4.85
CA TYR A 163 17.66 -12.94 -3.45
C TYR A 163 17.75 -11.42 -3.14
N VAL A 164 17.66 -10.51 -4.11
CA VAL A 164 17.83 -9.05 -3.91
C VAL A 164 16.51 -8.30 -4.16
N GLY A 165 16.05 -7.54 -3.15
CA GLY A 165 14.81 -6.75 -3.20
C GLY A 165 13.53 -7.56 -3.02
N VAL A 166 13.65 -8.75 -2.40
CA VAL A 166 12.56 -9.71 -2.19
C VAL A 166 11.35 -9.10 -1.44
N PRO A 167 11.50 -8.38 -0.30
CA PRO A 167 10.33 -7.92 0.44
C PRO A 167 9.58 -6.80 -0.27
N GLU A 168 10.29 -5.81 -0.82
CA GLU A 168 9.65 -4.68 -1.51
C GLU A 168 8.93 -5.16 -2.77
N ARG A 169 9.51 -6.11 -3.51
CA ARG A 169 8.88 -6.71 -4.69
C ARG A 169 7.62 -7.51 -4.38
N ALA A 170 7.53 -8.11 -3.19
CA ALA A 170 6.29 -8.79 -2.75
C ALA A 170 5.11 -7.82 -2.72
N ASN A 171 5.40 -6.56 -2.33
CA ASN A 171 4.43 -5.51 -2.09
C ASN A 171 4.13 -4.68 -3.36
N LEU A 172 4.94 -4.79 -4.41
CA LEU A 172 4.68 -4.10 -5.68
C LEU A 172 3.38 -4.58 -6.34
N ALA A 173 2.98 -5.83 -6.12
CA ALA A 173 1.70 -6.37 -6.58
C ALA A 173 1.36 -6.00 -8.04
N LEU A 174 0.21 -5.38 -8.32
CA LEU A 174 -0.19 -4.93 -9.67
C LEU A 174 0.36 -3.53 -10.06
N THR A 175 1.29 -2.94 -9.30
CA THR A 175 1.75 -1.55 -9.49
C THR A 175 2.31 -1.32 -10.89
N PHE A 176 3.03 -2.31 -11.43
CA PHE A 176 3.68 -2.25 -12.74
C PHE A 176 3.08 -3.23 -13.75
N GLU A 177 1.99 -3.90 -13.39
CA GLU A 177 1.30 -4.85 -14.26
C GLU A 177 0.18 -4.16 -15.04
N ASN A 178 0.15 -4.38 -16.36
CA ASN A 178 -0.85 -3.81 -17.27
C ASN A 178 -1.01 -2.29 -17.14
N VAL A 179 0.10 -1.56 -17.02
CA VAL A 179 0.10 -0.09 -16.88
C VAL A 179 -0.51 0.57 -18.13
N PRO A 180 -1.58 1.38 -17.98
CA PRO A 180 -2.17 2.09 -19.11
C PRO A 180 -1.17 3.02 -19.81
N LYS A 181 -1.28 3.12 -21.14
CA LYS A 181 -0.37 3.95 -21.95
C LYS A 181 -0.35 5.40 -21.43
N GLY A 182 0.84 5.92 -21.19
CA GLY A 182 1.06 7.29 -20.70
C GLY A 182 1.25 7.40 -19.19
N PHE A 183 1.10 6.31 -18.45
CA PHE A 183 1.35 6.25 -16.99
C PHE A 183 2.65 5.49 -16.69
N THR A 184 3.26 5.79 -15.54
CA THR A 184 4.48 5.10 -15.05
C THR A 184 4.17 3.94 -14.11
N SER A 185 3.03 4.02 -13.44
CA SER A 185 2.49 2.95 -12.60
C SER A 185 0.96 2.96 -12.66
N ARG A 186 0.35 1.84 -12.29
CA ARG A 186 -1.10 1.66 -12.35
C ARG A 186 -1.85 2.23 -11.14
N ASN A 187 -1.15 2.31 -10.01
CA ASN A 187 -1.64 3.01 -8.83
C ASN A 187 -1.41 4.53 -9.00
N ILE A 188 -2.42 5.32 -8.65
CA ILE A 188 -2.40 6.76 -8.85
C ILE A 188 -3.02 7.50 -7.67
N LEU A 189 -2.52 8.69 -7.35
CA LEU A 189 -2.95 9.47 -6.18
C LEU A 189 -3.94 10.54 -6.58
N ASN A 190 -5.03 10.67 -5.83
CA ASN A 190 -5.93 11.81 -5.98
C ASN A 190 -5.31 13.08 -5.39
N TYR A 191 -5.46 14.20 -6.11
CA TYR A 191 -5.00 15.51 -5.64
C TYR A 191 -6.00 16.60 -5.98
N SER A 192 -5.96 17.69 -5.21
CA SER A 192 -6.64 18.93 -5.53
C SER A 192 -5.77 19.78 -6.44
N ASP A 193 -6.23 20.05 -7.65
CA ASP A 193 -5.51 20.94 -8.57
C ASP A 193 -5.55 22.41 -8.14
N LYS A 194 -6.60 22.83 -7.43
CA LYS A 194 -6.70 24.17 -6.86
C LYS A 194 -5.69 24.41 -5.74
N TYR A 195 -5.56 23.45 -4.82
CA TYR A 195 -4.72 23.59 -3.63
C TYR A 195 -3.33 22.99 -3.80
N LYS A 196 -3.11 22.20 -4.86
CA LYS A 196 -1.88 21.43 -5.09
C LYS A 196 -1.53 20.56 -3.88
N LEU A 197 -2.55 19.86 -3.36
CA LEU A 197 -2.42 18.96 -2.22
C LEU A 197 -2.97 17.59 -2.57
N LEU A 198 -2.30 16.54 -2.09
CA LEU A 198 -2.86 15.19 -2.12
C LEU A 198 -4.07 15.10 -1.18
N ASN A 199 -4.98 14.19 -1.49
CA ASN A 199 -6.06 13.84 -0.56
C ASN A 199 -5.45 13.18 0.69
N TYR A 200 -5.68 13.76 1.87
CA TYR A 200 -5.09 13.25 3.11
C TYR A 200 -5.60 11.85 3.48
N ASP A 201 -6.77 11.43 2.99
CA ASP A 201 -7.26 10.05 3.18
C ASP A 201 -6.41 9.02 2.40
N SER A 202 -5.49 9.46 1.52
CA SER A 202 -4.49 8.59 0.88
C SER A 202 -3.25 8.35 1.75
N PHE A 203 -3.11 9.01 2.89
CA PHE A 203 -1.93 8.90 3.76
C PHE A 203 -2.07 7.74 4.73
N VAL A 204 -1.05 6.89 4.79
CA VAL A 204 -0.97 5.76 5.72
C VAL A 204 0.24 5.98 6.63
N HIS A 205 0.01 6.00 7.93
CA HIS A 205 1.08 6.29 8.89
C HIS A 205 1.99 5.06 9.04
N HIS A 206 3.28 5.22 8.73
CA HIS A 206 4.33 4.28 9.10
C HIS A 206 4.70 4.54 10.57
N LEU A 207 4.14 3.69 11.45
CA LEU A 207 4.10 3.86 12.90
C LEU A 207 5.45 4.20 13.56
N PRO A 208 6.58 3.61 13.15
CA PRO A 208 7.87 3.82 13.83
C PRO A 208 8.45 5.22 13.70
N ASN A 209 8.04 6.02 12.69
CA ASN A 209 8.68 7.29 12.34
C ASN A 209 10.20 7.20 12.06
N THR A 210 10.69 6.02 11.67
CA THR A 210 12.12 5.73 11.48
C THR A 210 12.79 6.63 10.44
N PHE A 211 12.08 7.01 9.37
CA PHE A 211 12.63 7.86 8.32
C PHE A 211 12.59 9.35 8.72
N ALA A 212 11.50 9.81 9.34
CA ALA A 212 11.36 11.18 9.79
C ALA A 212 12.37 11.51 10.91
N ASP A 213 12.56 10.60 11.87
CA ASP A 213 13.40 10.83 13.05
C ASP A 213 14.90 10.56 12.80
N ASN A 214 15.27 9.87 11.72
CA ASN A 214 16.67 9.60 11.38
C ASN A 214 17.22 10.68 10.42
N PRO A 215 18.16 11.55 10.84
CA PRO A 215 18.72 12.59 9.98
C PRO A 215 19.44 12.07 8.73
N GLU A 216 19.99 10.85 8.79
CA GLU A 216 20.73 10.21 7.69
C GLU A 216 19.81 9.49 6.69
N ALA A 217 18.52 9.34 7.01
CA ALA A 217 17.56 8.73 6.09
C ALA A 217 17.29 9.66 4.90
N GLN A 218 17.20 9.09 3.70
CA GLN A 218 16.75 9.84 2.52
C GLN A 218 15.26 10.21 2.61
N GLY A 219 14.45 9.31 3.19
CA GLY A 219 13.03 9.47 3.43
C GLY A 219 12.68 10.38 4.60
N GLY A 220 11.39 10.72 4.72
CA GLY A 220 10.82 11.42 5.87
C GLY A 220 11.19 12.90 5.98
N LYS A 221 11.70 13.50 4.89
CA LYS A 221 12.18 14.90 4.88
C LYS A 221 11.23 15.88 4.20
N LEU A 222 10.50 15.42 3.19
CA LEU A 222 9.60 16.28 2.42
C LEU A 222 8.23 16.33 3.07
N SER A 223 7.74 17.54 3.38
CA SER A 223 6.41 17.70 3.97
C SER A 223 5.32 17.32 2.97
N VAL A 224 4.26 16.68 3.45
CA VAL A 224 3.11 16.30 2.60
C VAL A 224 2.39 17.50 1.98
N VAL A 225 2.49 18.69 2.60
CA VAL A 225 1.89 19.92 2.07
C VAL A 225 2.74 20.59 1.00
N GLU A 226 3.99 20.17 0.87
CA GLU A 226 4.94 20.65 -0.13
C GLU A 226 5.14 19.63 -1.26
N LEU A 227 4.49 18.46 -1.17
CA LEU A 227 4.82 17.30 -1.99
C LEU A 227 4.54 17.50 -3.49
N ILE A 228 3.55 18.32 -3.85
CA ILE A 228 3.18 18.62 -5.24
C ILE A 228 3.78 19.98 -5.64
N ARG A 229 4.39 20.03 -6.83
CA ARG A 229 4.83 21.28 -7.47
C ARG A 229 4.15 21.49 -8.81
#